data_AF-A0A367R1I9-F1
#
_entry.id   AF-A0A367R1I9-F1
#
_cell.length_a   1.000
_cell.length_b   1.000
_cell.length_c   1.000
_cell.angle_alpha   90.00
_cell.angle_beta   90.00
_cell.angle_gamma   90.00
#
_symmetry.space_group_name_H-M   'P 1'
#
loop_
_entity.id
_entity.type
_entity.pdbx_description
1 polymer ?
#
loop_
_entity_poly.entity_id
_entity_poly.type
_entity_poly.pdbx_seq_one_letter_code
_entity_poly.pdbx_strand_id
1 'polypeptide(L)'
;MSLKSINDVLRILEKQAKWQEQPFQRLLKCWAEVVGPVVAANTRPLSIQRDVLSVATSSAAWAQNLTFGRTSLLLKLNKKLPTPLVDIRFSTAGWQNPSAERKQQQTVSPHEHPSYLGDEINRPNATPTKDVNAAFGHWTKIVRSRSHGLPLCPQCQSPTPPGELQRWEVCSVCAAKQFSKQKS
;
A
#
# COMPACT_ATOMS: atom_id res chain seq x y z
N MET A 1 -3.84 -18.62 -35.32
CA MET A 1 -4.23 -17.24 -34.93
C MET A 1 -3.05 -16.63 -34.17
N SER A 2 -2.23 -15.81 -34.84
CA SER A 2 -1.03 -15.21 -34.25
C SER A 2 -1.40 -14.01 -33.38
N LEU A 3 -0.99 -14.01 -32.11
CA LEU A 3 -1.14 -12.86 -31.23
C LEU A 3 -0.25 -11.72 -31.77
N LYS A 4 -0.82 -10.52 -31.93
CA LYS A 4 -0.05 -9.33 -32.31
C LYS A 4 1.01 -9.09 -31.25
N SER A 5 2.22 -8.70 -31.67
CA SER A 5 3.30 -8.39 -30.73
C SER A 5 2.85 -7.32 -29.76
N ILE A 6 3.22 -7.43 -28.49
CA ILE A 6 2.95 -6.41 -27.45
C ILE A 6 3.37 -5.03 -27.95
N ASN A 7 4.45 -4.96 -28.74
CA ASN A 7 4.95 -3.73 -29.31
C ASN A 7 3.98 -3.11 -30.34
N ASP A 8 3.23 -3.91 -31.09
CA ASP A 8 2.22 -3.43 -32.03
C ASP A 8 1.00 -2.90 -31.28
N VAL A 9 0.60 -3.56 -30.19
CA VAL A 9 -0.49 -3.09 -29.32
C VAL A 9 -0.12 -1.75 -28.69
N LEU A 10 1.10 -1.64 -28.15
CA LEU A 10 1.62 -0.37 -27.60
C LEU A 10 1.66 0.73 -28.67
N ARG A 11 2.10 0.43 -29.90
CA ARG A 11 2.16 1.41 -30.99
C ARG A 11 0.78 1.87 -31.47
N ILE A 12 -0.22 1.00 -31.42
CA ILE A 12 -1.62 1.35 -31.74
C ILE A 12 -2.19 2.26 -30.63
N LEU A 13 -1.95 1.93 -29.35
CA LEU A 13 -2.38 2.73 -28.22
C LEU A 13 -1.69 4.10 -28.19
N GLU A 14 -0.39 4.18 -28.48
CA GLU A 14 0.33 5.44 -28.63
C GLU A 14 -0.20 6.28 -29.78
N LYS A 15 -0.52 5.64 -30.93
CA LYS A 15 -1.12 6.35 -32.06
C LYS A 15 -2.52 6.87 -31.75
N GLN A 16 -3.31 6.21 -30.92
CA GLN A 16 -4.63 6.70 -30.48
C GLN A 16 -4.51 7.77 -29.39
N ALA A 17 -3.55 7.64 -28.47
CA ALA A 17 -3.30 8.61 -27.40
C ALA A 17 -2.78 9.97 -27.91
N LYS A 18 -2.18 9.99 -29.11
CA LYS A 18 -1.66 11.22 -29.75
C LYS A 18 -2.74 12.18 -30.31
N TRP A 19 -4.02 11.80 -30.36
CA TRP A 19 -5.07 12.59 -31.04
C TRP A 19 -5.96 13.41 -30.11
N GLN A 20 -5.82 13.24 -28.81
CA GLN A 20 -6.33 14.21 -27.83
C GLN A 20 -5.17 14.66 -26.96
N GLU A 21 -4.78 15.94 -27.05
CA GLU A 21 -4.06 16.56 -25.94
C GLU A 21 -4.90 16.34 -24.69
N GLN A 22 -4.49 15.41 -23.83
CA GLN A 22 -5.26 15.13 -22.64
C GLN A 22 -5.33 16.41 -21.82
N PRO A 23 -6.51 16.85 -21.37
CA PRO A 23 -6.68 18.11 -20.64
C PRO A 23 -5.75 18.20 -19.42
N PHE A 24 -5.39 17.03 -18.86
CA PHE A 24 -4.40 16.89 -17.81
C PHE A 24 -2.98 17.32 -18.21
N GLN A 25 -2.49 17.01 -19.41
CA GLN A 25 -1.16 17.41 -19.88
C GLN A 25 -1.03 18.93 -20.01
N ARG A 26 -2.09 19.57 -20.51
CA ARG A 26 -2.15 21.04 -20.59
C ARG A 26 -2.23 21.67 -19.20
N LEU A 27 -3.00 21.05 -18.29
CA LEU A 27 -3.06 21.45 -16.90
C LEU A 27 -1.70 21.39 -16.22
N LEU A 28 -0.93 20.31 -16.41
CA LEU A 28 0.41 20.18 -15.82
C LEU A 28 1.36 21.31 -16.27
N LYS A 29 1.28 21.73 -17.54
CA LYS A 29 2.10 22.82 -18.08
C LYS A 29 1.75 24.17 -17.47
N CYS A 30 0.46 24.47 -17.27
CA CYS A 30 0.02 25.77 -16.75
C CYS A 30 -0.18 25.80 -15.23
N TRP A 31 -0.11 24.67 -14.53
CA TRP A 31 -0.36 24.59 -13.08
C TRP A 31 0.50 25.56 -12.29
N ALA A 32 1.82 25.51 -12.48
CA ALA A 32 2.77 26.35 -11.75
C ALA A 32 2.57 27.86 -12.00
N GLU A 33 2.18 28.24 -13.22
CA GLU A 33 1.86 29.63 -13.57
C GLU A 33 0.58 30.11 -12.86
N VAL A 34 -0.43 29.25 -12.76
CA VAL A 34 -1.74 29.59 -12.18
C VAL A 34 -1.72 29.64 -10.65
N VAL A 35 -1.08 28.67 -10.00
CA VAL A 35 -1.04 28.56 -8.54
C VAL A 35 0.10 29.36 -7.90
N GLY A 36 1.14 29.66 -8.66
CA GLY A 36 2.35 30.33 -8.18
C GLY A 36 3.36 29.37 -7.53
N PRO A 37 4.60 29.82 -7.31
CA PRO A 37 5.72 28.96 -6.93
C PRO A 37 5.54 28.27 -5.57
N VAL A 38 4.98 28.98 -4.58
CA VAL A 38 4.81 28.45 -3.21
C VAL A 38 3.78 27.30 -3.19
N VAL A 39 2.66 27.49 -3.89
CA VAL A 39 1.62 26.45 -3.98
C VAL A 39 2.10 25.31 -4.87
N ALA A 40 2.77 25.59 -6.00
CA ALA A 40 3.30 24.56 -6.89
C ALA A 40 4.34 23.67 -6.19
N ALA A 41 5.16 24.22 -5.30
CA ALA A 41 6.12 23.45 -4.50
C ALA A 41 5.44 22.48 -3.51
N ASN A 42 4.21 22.79 -3.07
CA ASN A 42 3.47 22.02 -2.07
C ASN A 42 2.27 21.26 -2.65
N THR A 43 2.07 21.29 -3.98
CA THR A 43 0.92 20.68 -4.64
C THR A 43 1.33 19.98 -5.94
N ARG A 44 0.70 18.84 -6.22
CA ARG A 44 0.93 18.05 -7.42
C ARG A 44 -0.40 17.55 -7.99
N PRO A 45 -0.79 17.98 -9.20
CA PRO A 45 -1.93 17.40 -9.89
C PRO A 45 -1.70 15.92 -10.17
N LEU A 46 -2.66 15.06 -9.84
CA LEU A 46 -2.56 13.60 -10.01
C LEU A 46 -3.37 13.10 -11.21
N SER A 47 -4.64 13.48 -11.28
CA SER A 47 -5.56 13.02 -12.32
C SER A 47 -6.80 13.90 -12.38
N ILE A 48 -7.48 13.87 -13.54
CA ILE A 48 -8.83 14.41 -13.69
C ILE A 48 -9.78 13.23 -13.86
N GLN A 49 -10.80 13.13 -13.01
CA GLN A 49 -11.84 12.09 -13.09
C GLN A 49 -13.21 12.75 -12.99
N ARG A 50 -14.10 12.51 -13.97
CA ARG A 50 -15.44 13.11 -14.02
C ARG A 50 -15.40 14.63 -13.80
N ASP A 51 -14.48 15.30 -14.50
CA ASP A 51 -14.25 16.75 -14.42
C ASP A 51 -13.81 17.28 -13.03
N VAL A 52 -13.40 16.39 -12.13
CA VAL A 52 -12.82 16.73 -10.83
C VAL A 52 -11.32 16.51 -10.85
N LEU A 53 -10.55 17.55 -10.53
CA LEU A 53 -9.10 17.48 -10.41
C LEU A 53 -8.70 16.97 -9.04
N SER A 54 -7.94 15.88 -8.98
CA SER A 54 -7.29 15.43 -7.74
C SER A 54 -5.87 16.00 -7.64
N VAL A 55 -5.56 16.63 -6.51
CA VAL A 55 -4.28 17.28 -6.24
C VAL A 55 -3.70 16.74 -4.94
N ALA A 56 -2.52 16.15 -5.02
CA ALA A 56 -1.73 15.79 -3.85
C ALA A 56 -1.12 17.05 -3.22
N THR A 57 -1.06 17.09 -1.90
CA THR A 57 -0.55 18.22 -1.11
C THR A 57 0.46 17.74 -0.07
N SER A 58 1.42 18.58 0.28
CA SER A 58 2.49 18.21 1.21
C SER A 58 2.04 17.99 2.65
N SER A 59 0.91 18.57 3.06
CA SER A 59 0.35 18.40 4.40
C SER A 59 -1.16 18.62 4.42
N ALA A 60 -1.81 18.12 5.47
CA ALA A 60 -3.25 18.34 5.69
C ALA A 60 -3.59 19.84 5.84
N ALA A 61 -2.68 20.64 6.41
CA ALA A 61 -2.84 22.09 6.52
C ALA A 61 -2.86 22.76 5.14
N TRP A 62 -2.00 22.32 4.22
CA TRP A 62 -2.03 22.78 2.83
C TRP A 62 -3.33 22.38 2.12
N ALA A 63 -3.78 21.14 2.28
CA ALA A 63 -5.05 20.69 1.74
C ALA A 63 -6.22 21.56 2.22
N GLN A 64 -6.27 21.88 3.52
CA GLN A 64 -7.30 22.70 4.11
C GLN A 64 -7.27 24.14 3.57
N ASN A 65 -6.09 24.77 3.55
CA ASN A 65 -5.93 26.14 3.04
C ASN A 65 -6.37 26.25 1.57
N LEU A 66 -5.96 25.30 0.74
CA LEU A 66 -6.33 25.26 -0.67
C LEU A 66 -7.81 24.94 -0.90
N THR A 67 -8.42 24.18 0.01
CA THR A 67 -9.86 23.93 -0.02
C THR A 67 -10.64 25.21 0.22
N PHE A 68 -10.22 26.08 1.14
CA PHE A 68 -10.83 27.41 1.32
C PHE A 68 -10.66 28.29 0.07
N GLY A 69 -9.51 28.20 -0.61
CA GLY A 69 -9.22 28.90 -1.86
C GLY A 69 -9.76 28.25 -3.14
N ARG A 70 -10.46 27.10 -3.06
CA ARG A 70 -10.74 26.23 -4.21
C ARG A 70 -11.50 26.94 -5.33
N THR A 71 -12.48 27.78 -4.98
CA THR A 71 -13.36 28.45 -5.96
C THR A 71 -12.59 29.45 -6.81
N SER A 72 -11.71 30.23 -6.17
CA SER A 72 -10.83 31.17 -6.87
C SER A 72 -9.85 30.44 -7.78
N LEU A 73 -9.32 29.31 -7.32
CA LEU A 73 -8.39 28.51 -8.10
C LEU A 73 -9.07 27.85 -9.31
N LEU A 74 -10.26 27.30 -9.14
CA LEU A 74 -11.06 26.70 -10.20
C LEU A 74 -11.41 27.71 -11.29
N LEU A 75 -11.78 28.95 -10.91
CA LEU A 75 -12.00 30.03 -11.87
C LEU A 75 -10.74 30.39 -12.67
N LYS A 76 -9.57 30.43 -12.03
CA LYS A 76 -8.30 30.71 -12.72
C LYS A 76 -7.91 29.58 -13.67
N LEU A 77 -8.10 28.32 -13.27
CA LEU A 77 -7.79 27.15 -14.09
C LEU A 77 -8.72 27.04 -15.30
N ASN A 78 -10.03 27.22 -15.11
CA ASN A 78 -11.02 27.13 -16.19
C ASN A 78 -10.84 28.21 -17.27
N LYS A 79 -10.13 29.31 -17.00
CA LYS A 79 -9.74 30.30 -18.03
C LYS A 79 -8.65 29.80 -18.99
N LYS A 80 -7.84 28.84 -18.57
CA LYS A 80 -6.66 28.35 -19.32
C LYS A 80 -6.87 26.96 -19.91
N LEU A 81 -7.87 26.23 -19.43
CA LEU A 81 -8.20 24.88 -19.87
C LEU A 81 -9.32 24.91 -20.93
N PRO A 82 -9.24 24.05 -21.96
CA PRO A 82 -10.27 23.93 -22.98
C PRO A 82 -11.55 23.25 -22.46
N THR A 83 -11.41 22.36 -21.47
CA THR A 83 -12.52 21.68 -20.78
C THR A 83 -12.63 22.19 -19.35
N PRO A 84 -13.78 22.72 -18.92
CA PRO A 84 -13.95 23.26 -17.58
C PRO A 84 -13.98 22.13 -16.53
N LEU A 85 -13.29 22.35 -15.42
CA LEU A 85 -13.37 21.51 -14.23
C LEU A 85 -14.57 21.92 -13.38
N VAL A 86 -15.24 20.92 -12.80
CA VAL A 86 -16.37 21.10 -11.87
C VAL A 86 -15.87 21.31 -10.45
N ASP A 87 -14.79 20.62 -10.05
CA ASP A 87 -14.24 20.71 -8.70
C ASP A 87 -12.74 20.36 -8.63
N ILE A 88 -12.10 20.70 -7.51
CA ILE A 88 -10.73 20.34 -7.16
C ILE A 88 -10.72 19.72 -5.76
N ARG A 89 -10.19 18.50 -5.66
CA ARG A 89 -10.01 17.78 -4.39
C ARG A 89 -8.54 17.78 -4.00
N PHE A 90 -8.26 18.31 -2.82
CA PHE A 90 -6.93 18.29 -2.24
C PHE A 90 -6.83 17.16 -1.23
N SER A 91 -5.80 16.34 -1.33
CA SER A 91 -5.51 15.29 -0.36
C SER A 91 -4.01 15.17 -0.15
N THR A 92 -3.61 14.53 0.95
CA THR A 92 -2.20 14.12 1.16
C THR A 92 -1.90 12.79 0.46
N ALA A 93 -2.93 12.09 0.00
CA ALA A 93 -2.79 10.84 -0.75
C ALA A 93 -2.08 11.10 -2.08
N GLY A 94 -1.05 10.31 -2.37
CA GLY A 94 -0.23 10.49 -3.58
C GLY A 94 0.83 11.59 -3.47
N TRP A 95 1.00 12.23 -2.30
CA TRP A 95 2.17 13.07 -2.03
C TRP A 95 3.39 12.18 -1.73
N GLN A 96 3.99 11.64 -2.78
CA GLN A 96 5.27 10.97 -2.67
C GLN A 96 6.38 12.01 -2.83
N ASN A 97 7.18 12.18 -1.78
CA ASN A 97 8.41 12.92 -1.88
C ASN A 97 9.49 11.95 -2.37
N PRO A 98 9.94 12.03 -3.65
CA PRO A 98 10.98 11.13 -4.14
C PRO A 98 12.30 11.26 -3.36
N SER A 99 12.44 12.31 -2.54
CA SER A 99 13.62 12.54 -1.70
C SER A 99 13.42 12.28 -0.20
N ALA A 100 12.20 12.06 0.31
CA ALA A 100 11.98 11.72 1.74
C ALA A 100 11.64 10.24 2.00
N GLU A 101 11.40 9.44 0.95
CA GLU A 101 11.15 8.00 1.04
C GLU A 101 12.39 7.15 0.67
N ARG A 102 13.59 7.70 0.91
CA ARG A 102 14.80 6.89 1.11
C ARG A 102 15.22 6.83 2.58
N LYS A 103 14.31 7.16 3.52
CA LYS A 103 14.32 6.50 4.82
C LYS A 103 13.71 5.14 4.59
N GLN A 104 14.59 4.16 4.47
CA GLN A 104 14.31 2.73 4.51
C GLN A 104 13.05 2.48 5.36
N GLN A 105 11.93 2.21 4.71
CA GLN A 105 11.08 1.16 5.25
C GLN A 105 12.00 -0.06 5.20
N GLN A 106 12.70 -0.32 6.31
CA GLN A 106 13.24 -1.64 6.57
C GLN A 106 12.04 -2.56 6.35
N THR A 107 11.99 -3.18 5.18
CA THR A 107 11.33 -4.47 5.03
C THR A 107 11.93 -5.30 6.13
N VAL A 108 11.26 -5.35 7.28
CA VAL A 108 11.66 -6.16 8.43
C VAL A 108 11.93 -7.52 7.83
N SER A 109 13.20 -7.92 7.87
CA SER A 109 13.58 -9.19 7.30
C SER A 109 12.74 -10.23 8.02
N PRO A 110 12.16 -11.24 7.33
CA PRO A 110 11.38 -12.26 8.02
C PRO A 110 12.12 -12.87 9.23
N HIS A 111 13.45 -12.90 9.17
CA HIS A 111 14.35 -13.33 10.25
C HIS A 111 14.32 -12.46 11.52
N GLU A 112 13.88 -11.21 11.43
CA GLU A 112 13.79 -10.26 12.56
C GLU A 112 12.45 -10.37 13.31
N HIS A 113 11.49 -11.15 12.81
CA HIS A 113 10.20 -11.31 13.47
C HIS A 113 10.30 -12.28 14.66
N PRO A 114 9.73 -11.97 15.84
CA PRO A 114 9.82 -12.82 17.04
C PRO A 114 9.24 -14.23 16.87
N SER A 115 8.33 -14.41 15.90
CA SER A 115 7.76 -15.73 15.55
C SER A 115 8.56 -16.50 14.50
N TYR A 116 9.70 -15.99 14.05
CA TYR A 116 10.52 -16.66 13.06
C TYR A 116 11.27 -17.86 13.66
N LEU A 117 11.21 -19.01 12.98
CA LEU A 117 11.75 -20.29 13.45
C LEU A 117 12.90 -20.84 12.58
N GLY A 118 13.47 -20.03 11.69
CA GLY A 118 14.48 -20.48 10.72
C GLY A 118 13.88 -20.97 9.39
N ASP A 119 14.76 -21.22 8.42
CA ASP A 119 14.40 -21.67 7.07
C ASP A 119 14.24 -23.19 6.94
N GLU A 120 14.36 -23.92 8.05
CA GLU A 120 14.18 -25.38 8.13
C GLU A 120 12.70 -25.78 8.03
N ILE A 121 12.05 -25.39 6.93
CA ILE A 121 10.75 -25.93 6.56
C ILE A 121 11.00 -27.24 5.84
N ASN A 122 11.21 -28.31 6.61
CA ASN A 122 11.03 -29.65 6.07
C ASN A 122 9.54 -29.77 5.70
N ARG A 123 9.21 -29.55 4.42
CA ARG A 123 7.88 -29.73 3.86
C ARG A 123 7.78 -31.20 3.48
N PRO A 124 7.16 -32.07 4.31
CA PRO A 124 6.85 -33.40 3.84
C PRO A 124 5.93 -33.26 2.61
N ASN A 125 6.29 -33.95 1.53
CA ASN A 125 5.49 -33.98 0.30
C ASN A 125 4.04 -34.35 0.67
N ALA A 126 3.12 -33.40 0.49
CA ALA A 126 1.72 -33.64 0.74
C ALA A 126 1.18 -34.53 -0.38
N THR A 127 0.92 -35.81 -0.08
CA THR A 127 0.16 -36.67 -0.97
C THR A 127 -1.31 -36.24 -0.93
N PRO A 128 -1.94 -35.91 -2.07
CA PRO A 128 -3.36 -35.57 -2.09
C PRO A 128 -4.17 -36.82 -1.70
N THR A 129 -4.86 -36.78 -0.56
CA THR A 129 -5.82 -37.81 -0.16
C THR A 129 -7.24 -37.25 -0.24
N LYS A 130 -8.19 -38.08 -0.69
CA LYS A 130 -9.63 -37.74 -0.73
C LYS A 130 -10.34 -38.02 0.60
N ASP A 131 -9.69 -38.69 1.52
CA ASP A 131 -10.23 -38.98 2.85
C ASP A 131 -9.83 -37.90 3.87
N VAL A 132 -10.84 -37.30 4.49
CA VAL A 132 -10.70 -36.23 5.49
C VAL A 132 -9.96 -36.72 6.73
N ASN A 133 -10.22 -37.95 7.20
CA ASN A 133 -9.57 -38.49 8.39
C ASN A 133 -8.10 -38.77 8.15
N ALA A 134 -7.76 -39.33 6.99
CA ALA A 134 -6.38 -39.50 6.56
C ALA A 134 -5.64 -38.15 6.42
N ALA A 135 -6.29 -37.14 5.84
CA ALA A 135 -5.72 -35.79 5.72
C ALA A 135 -5.44 -35.17 7.09
N PHE A 136 -6.39 -35.29 8.02
CA PHE A 136 -6.25 -34.79 9.39
C PHE A 136 -5.13 -35.51 10.15
N GLY A 137 -5.06 -36.85 10.03
CA GLY A 137 -3.99 -37.63 10.63
C GLY A 137 -2.60 -37.24 10.11
N HIS A 138 -2.49 -36.98 8.80
CA HIS A 138 -1.26 -36.50 8.18
C HIS A 138 -0.88 -35.11 8.69
N TRP A 139 -1.82 -34.15 8.69
CA TRP A 139 -1.62 -32.82 9.24
C TRP A 139 -1.18 -32.86 10.72
N THR A 140 -1.81 -33.70 11.54
CA THR A 140 -1.49 -33.84 12.97
C THR A 140 -0.04 -34.26 13.19
N LYS A 141 0.46 -35.21 12.39
CA LYS A 141 1.87 -35.65 12.44
C LYS A 141 2.83 -34.51 12.09
N ILE A 142 2.50 -33.71 11.07
CA ILE A 142 3.31 -32.56 10.63
C ILE A 142 3.35 -31.46 11.71
N VAL A 143 2.20 -31.13 12.29
CA VAL A 143 2.14 -30.11 13.34
C VAL A 143 2.92 -30.56 14.57
N ARG A 144 2.79 -31.82 14.98
CA ARG A 144 3.53 -32.38 16.12
C ARG A 144 5.04 -32.37 15.89
N SER A 145 5.51 -32.72 14.69
CA SER A 145 6.95 -32.70 14.41
C SER A 145 7.53 -31.28 14.45
N ARG A 146 6.80 -30.30 13.91
CA ARG A 146 7.20 -28.87 13.93
C ARG A 146 7.20 -28.27 15.33
N SER A 147 6.29 -28.71 16.20
CA SER A 147 6.15 -28.15 17.54
C SER A 147 6.98 -28.85 18.63
N HIS A 148 7.47 -30.07 18.38
CA HIS A 148 8.17 -30.90 19.38
C HIS A 148 9.39 -30.22 20.01
N GLY A 149 10.11 -29.37 19.27
CA GLY A 149 11.31 -28.66 19.76
C GLY A 149 11.05 -27.28 20.38
N LEU A 150 9.79 -26.82 20.44
CA LEU A 150 9.48 -25.47 20.90
C LEU A 150 9.19 -25.44 22.41
N PRO A 151 9.64 -24.40 23.13
CA PRO A 151 9.27 -24.20 24.52
C PRO A 151 7.76 -23.94 24.66
N LEU A 152 7.21 -24.23 25.83
CA LEU A 152 5.79 -24.02 26.12
C LEU A 152 5.55 -22.63 26.71
N CYS A 153 4.47 -21.98 26.28
CA CYS A 153 3.99 -20.75 26.89
C CYS A 153 3.57 -21.00 28.35
N PRO A 154 4.01 -20.20 29.33
CA PRO A 154 3.67 -20.41 30.73
C PRO A 154 2.17 -20.20 31.03
N GLN A 155 1.45 -19.45 30.18
CA GLN A 155 0.04 -19.13 30.41
C GLN A 155 -0.93 -20.17 29.81
N CYS A 156 -0.67 -20.66 28.60
CA CYS A 156 -1.58 -21.53 27.87
C CYS A 156 -0.97 -22.87 27.44
N GLN A 157 0.31 -23.09 27.76
CA GLN A 157 1.07 -24.30 27.45
C GLN A 157 1.14 -24.62 25.94
N SER A 158 0.93 -23.61 25.07
CA SER A 158 1.12 -23.79 23.64
C SER A 158 2.60 -23.81 23.27
N PRO A 159 3.03 -24.64 22.29
CA PRO A 159 4.37 -24.55 21.71
C PRO A 159 4.60 -23.17 21.12
N THR A 160 5.65 -22.48 21.55
CA THR A 160 5.85 -21.05 21.32
C THR A 160 7.27 -20.78 20.83
N PRO A 161 7.45 -19.96 19.78
CA PRO A 161 8.78 -19.54 19.35
C PRO A 161 9.56 -18.87 20.49
N PRO A 162 10.87 -19.15 20.65
CA PRO A 162 11.68 -18.53 21.70
C PRO A 162 11.72 -17.00 21.58
N GLY A 163 11.67 -16.46 20.35
CA GLY A 163 11.61 -15.02 20.12
C GLY A 163 10.33 -14.35 20.66
N GLU A 164 9.20 -15.07 20.70
CA GLU A 164 7.97 -14.57 21.34
C GLU A 164 8.14 -14.51 22.86
N LEU A 165 8.73 -15.55 23.48
CA LEU A 165 9.00 -15.57 24.92
C LEU A 165 10.00 -14.50 25.34
N GLN A 166 11.05 -14.25 24.55
CA GLN A 166 12.00 -13.18 24.82
C GLN A 166 11.36 -11.78 24.75
N ARG A 167 10.37 -11.61 23.88
CA ARG A 167 9.75 -10.31 23.64
C ARG A 167 8.56 -10.01 24.55
N TRP A 168 7.77 -11.02 24.88
CA TRP A 168 6.49 -10.88 25.56
C TRP A 168 6.33 -11.80 26.77
N GLU A 169 7.29 -12.66 27.08
CA GLU A 169 7.24 -13.70 28.13
C GLU A 169 6.12 -14.75 27.96
N VAL A 170 5.25 -14.57 26.98
CA VAL A 170 4.12 -15.44 26.62
C VAL A 170 4.00 -15.56 25.10
N CYS A 171 3.18 -16.49 24.61
CA CYS A 171 2.89 -16.60 23.18
C CYS A 171 2.12 -15.38 22.65
N SER A 172 2.21 -15.14 21.34
CA SER A 172 1.56 -14.04 20.62
C SER A 172 0.05 -13.91 20.91
N VAL A 173 -0.66 -15.04 21.03
CA VAL A 173 -2.10 -15.05 21.34
C VAL A 173 -2.36 -14.58 22.78
N CYS A 174 -1.55 -15.01 23.74
CA CYS A 174 -1.64 -14.57 25.12
C CYS A 174 -1.28 -13.09 25.26
N ALA A 175 -0.20 -12.65 24.59
CA ALA A 175 0.21 -11.24 24.55
C ALA A 175 -0.92 -10.35 24.01
N ALA A 176 -1.53 -10.72 22.89
CA ALA A 176 -2.66 -9.98 22.31
C ALA A 176 -3.83 -9.83 23.28
N LYS A 177 -4.20 -10.91 24.01
CA LYS A 177 -5.26 -10.88 25.03
C LYS A 177 -4.90 -10.00 26.23
N GLN A 178 -3.63 -9.95 26.63
CA GLN A 178 -3.18 -9.08 27.71
C GLN A 178 -3.25 -7.61 27.28
N PHE A 179 -2.76 -7.28 26.08
CA PHE A 179 -2.80 -5.91 25.55
C PHE A 179 -4.23 -5.38 25.35
N SER A 180 -5.18 -6.24 24.97
CA SER A 180 -6.58 -5.84 24.89
C SER A 180 -7.20 -5.53 26.25
N LYS A 181 -6.76 -6.21 27.32
CA LYS A 181 -7.26 -5.97 28.68
C LYS A 181 -6.69 -4.71 29.32
N GLN A 182 -5.46 -4.31 28.98
CA GLN A 182 -4.82 -3.10 29.50
C GLN A 182 -5.38 -1.79 28.91
N LYS A 183 -6.11 -1.87 27.79
CA LYS A 183 -6.75 -0.71 27.14
C LYS A 183 -8.19 -0.45 27.61
N SER A 184 -8.73 -1.30 28.47
CA SER A 184 -10.07 -1.18 29.03
C SER A 184 -10.02 -0.78 30.50
#